data_AF-A0A9E0WAG1-F1
#
_entry.id   AF-A0A9E0WAG1-F1
#
_cell.length_a   1.000
_cell.length_b   1.000
_cell.length_c   1.000
_cell.angle_alpha   90.00
_cell.angle_beta   90.00
_cell.angle_gamma   90.00
#
_symmetry.space_group_name_H-M   'P 1'
#
loop_
_entity.id
_entity.type
_entity.pdbx_description
1 polymer ?
#
loop_
_entity_poly.entity_id
_entity_poly.type
_entity_poly.pdbx_seq_one_letter_code
_entity_poly.pdbx_strand_id
1 'polypeptide(L)'
;MSQRKIVQHLTLDPTTGKAIPVKRGQILRITQTGNGQCLDFNAYNLEDYKEVFHCGRTRTAHGLNPGKGSHLWSAPPRERPMFTVLEDTVGANDVNFPRCSAFLYETQFGFDGAVPHSNCHDILSEAIREYGLTPDDVHDSFNGFMNTGVRDGKLFIAKQRAIRGDYIELLAQMDVLAVPACCGADLMPTSNYELKGLEVTIFEGTSADQKLLLENTCVNQRTPDQFRQPVIKSDRPLYRDDTYEPEWPWLEAVKERHEKTITLNERETIYLQMLRNDPDFATFSDAEIIKYAFFDWYLNTFVQ
;
A
#
# COMPACT_ATOMS: atom_id res chain seq x y z
N MET A 1 -16.70 7.83 21.85
CA MET A 1 -16.05 6.60 21.38
C MET A 1 -14.99 6.25 22.42
N SER A 2 -15.05 5.08 23.07
CA SER A 2 -14.00 4.71 24.03
C SER A 2 -12.68 4.63 23.28
N GLN A 3 -11.67 5.36 23.73
CA GLN A 3 -10.35 5.39 23.10
C GLN A 3 -9.76 3.97 23.12
N ARG A 4 -9.54 3.37 21.95
CA ARG A 4 -8.89 2.06 21.84
C ARG A 4 -7.48 2.16 22.44
N LYS A 5 -7.04 1.12 23.16
CA LYS A 5 -5.70 1.08 23.74
C LYS A 5 -4.68 0.79 22.63
N ILE A 6 -3.62 1.59 22.56
CA ILE A 6 -2.51 1.39 21.63
C ILE A 6 -1.64 0.24 22.14
N VAL A 7 -1.35 -0.72 21.26
CA VAL A 7 -0.42 -1.84 21.47
C VAL A 7 0.96 -1.47 20.96
N GLN A 8 1.01 -0.88 19.76
CA GLN A 8 2.25 -0.51 19.10
C GLN A 8 2.00 0.70 18.20
N HIS A 9 3.02 1.54 18.05
CA HIS A 9 3.01 2.70 17.17
C HIS A 9 4.40 2.90 16.59
N LEU A 10 4.49 3.19 15.29
CA LEU A 10 5.72 3.53 14.60
C LEU A 10 5.44 4.44 13.39
N THR A 11 6.48 5.14 12.96
CA THR A 11 6.49 5.89 11.70
C THR A 11 7.33 5.13 10.68
N LEU A 12 6.82 5.01 9.46
CA LEU A 12 7.56 4.59 8.29
C LEU A 12 8.05 5.82 7.54
N ASP A 13 9.35 5.92 7.37
CA ASP A 13 9.94 6.96 6.53
C ASP A 13 9.58 6.72 5.03
N PRO A 14 9.69 7.74 4.16
CA PRO A 14 9.51 7.55 2.73
C PRO A 14 10.36 6.39 2.21
N THR A 15 9.80 5.57 1.30
CA THR A 15 10.47 4.39 0.70
C THR A 15 10.88 3.28 1.67
N THR A 16 10.28 3.22 2.86
CA THR A 16 10.49 2.13 3.82
C THR A 16 9.22 1.32 4.04
N GLY A 17 9.37 0.14 4.65
CA GLY A 17 8.25 -0.72 5.05
C GLY A 17 8.51 -1.39 6.40
N LYS A 18 7.56 -2.20 6.88
CA LYS A 18 7.78 -2.98 8.09
C LYS A 18 6.89 -4.22 8.12
N ALA A 19 7.46 -5.39 8.39
CA ALA A 19 6.67 -6.57 8.73
C ALA A 19 6.32 -6.56 10.23
N ILE A 20 5.03 -6.59 10.55
CA ILE A 20 4.52 -6.42 11.92
C ILE A 20 3.44 -7.47 12.23
N PRO A 21 3.56 -8.23 13.33
CA PRO A 21 2.50 -9.13 13.77
C PRO A 21 1.28 -8.35 14.25
N VAL A 22 0.11 -8.68 13.71
CA VAL A 22 -1.20 -8.19 14.15
C VAL A 22 -2.03 -9.41 14.54
N LYS A 23 -2.37 -9.52 15.83
CA LYS A 23 -3.10 -10.66 16.38
C LYS A 23 -4.58 -10.58 16.05
N ARG A 24 -5.26 -11.73 15.92
CA ARG A 24 -6.70 -11.78 15.70
C ARG A 24 -7.43 -10.89 16.71
N GLY A 25 -8.34 -10.05 16.23
CA GLY A 25 -9.09 -9.11 17.04
C GLY A 25 -8.37 -7.79 17.34
N GLN A 26 -7.10 -7.62 16.95
CA GLN A 26 -6.44 -6.31 16.95
C GLN A 26 -6.80 -5.52 15.69
N ILE A 27 -6.59 -4.20 15.77
CA ILE A 27 -6.86 -3.28 14.68
C ILE A 27 -5.57 -2.64 14.23
N LEU A 28 -5.25 -2.78 12.95
CA LEU A 28 -4.15 -2.07 12.29
C LEU A 28 -4.70 -0.80 11.66
N ARG A 29 -4.18 0.36 12.07
CA ARG A 29 -4.44 1.65 11.41
C ARG A 29 -3.19 2.12 10.70
N ILE A 30 -3.36 2.54 9.45
CA ILE A 30 -2.30 3.19 8.67
C ILE A 30 -2.78 4.59 8.29
N THR A 31 -2.01 5.60 8.68
CA THR A 31 -2.39 7.01 8.61
C THR A 31 -1.40 7.80 7.74
N GLN A 32 -1.93 8.75 6.96
CA GLN A 32 -1.17 9.71 6.17
C GLN A 32 -0.38 10.68 7.05
N THR A 33 0.95 10.70 6.95
CA THR A 33 1.78 11.74 7.60
C THR A 33 1.90 13.01 6.74
N GLY A 34 1.60 12.90 5.45
CA GLY A 34 1.60 14.00 4.48
C GLY A 34 0.46 13.81 3.49
N ASN A 35 0.38 14.66 2.48
CA ASN A 35 -0.69 14.54 1.49
C ASN A 35 -0.34 13.50 0.42
N GLY A 36 -1.28 12.59 0.15
CA GLY A 36 -1.26 11.70 -0.99
C GLY A 36 -0.05 10.78 -1.08
N GLN A 37 0.28 10.03 -0.03
CA GLN A 37 1.21 8.90 -0.10
C GLN A 37 0.44 7.60 -0.38
N CYS A 38 0.82 6.83 -1.39
CA CYS A 38 0.25 5.50 -1.59
C CYS A 38 0.83 4.49 -0.59
N LEU A 39 -0.06 3.65 -0.04
CA LEU A 39 0.30 2.48 0.76
C LEU A 39 0.37 1.26 -0.16
N ASP A 40 1.49 0.55 -0.15
CA ASP A 40 1.58 -0.80 -0.68
C ASP A 40 1.49 -1.79 0.49
N PHE A 41 0.65 -2.81 0.40
CA PHE A 41 0.37 -3.69 1.55
C PHE A 41 0.36 -5.17 1.17
N ASN A 42 1.21 -5.95 1.84
CA ASN A 42 1.18 -7.41 1.84
C ASN A 42 0.74 -7.97 3.20
N ALA A 43 0.24 -9.20 3.20
CA ALA A 43 -0.22 -9.86 4.41
C ALA A 43 -0.08 -11.38 4.32
N TYR A 44 0.42 -11.97 5.40
CA TYR A 44 0.69 -13.41 5.51
C TYR A 44 0.04 -13.93 6.79
N ASN A 45 -0.47 -15.15 6.81
CA ASN A 45 -0.83 -15.78 8.09
C ASN A 45 0.46 -16.06 8.89
N LEU A 46 0.48 -15.71 10.19
CA LEU A 46 1.63 -15.93 11.06
C LEU A 46 1.98 -17.42 11.26
N GLU A 47 0.99 -18.30 11.19
CA GLU A 47 1.17 -19.75 11.37
C GLU A 47 1.47 -20.49 10.06
N ASP A 48 1.14 -19.89 8.92
CA ASP A 48 1.50 -20.39 7.59
C ASP A 48 1.68 -19.25 6.60
N TYR A 49 2.93 -18.89 6.31
CA TYR A 49 3.22 -17.79 5.40
C TYR A 49 2.83 -18.06 3.95
N LYS A 50 2.56 -19.32 3.56
CA LYS A 50 2.03 -19.61 2.22
C LYS A 50 0.53 -19.27 2.11
N GLU A 51 -0.14 -18.98 3.22
CA GLU A 51 -1.43 -18.29 3.21
C GLU A 51 -1.22 -16.78 3.13
N VAL A 52 -1.26 -16.27 1.90
CA VAL A 52 -1.05 -14.86 1.57
C VAL A 52 -2.36 -14.17 1.19
N PHE A 53 -2.39 -12.85 1.28
CA PHE A 53 -3.46 -12.04 0.73
C PHE A 53 -3.63 -12.26 -0.78
N HIS A 54 -4.88 -12.19 -1.25
CA HIS A 54 -5.26 -12.48 -2.62
C HIS A 54 -6.11 -11.36 -3.22
N CYS A 55 -5.46 -10.51 -4.04
CA CYS A 55 -6.12 -9.46 -4.82
C CYS A 55 -7.28 -10.01 -5.66
N GLY A 56 -7.08 -11.15 -6.34
CA GLY A 56 -8.09 -11.75 -7.22
C GLY A 56 -9.39 -12.07 -6.49
N ARG A 57 -9.32 -12.76 -5.35
CA ARG A 57 -10.53 -13.09 -4.58
C ARG A 57 -11.17 -11.84 -3.98
N THR A 58 -10.37 -10.96 -3.40
CA THR A 58 -10.86 -9.68 -2.85
C THR A 58 -11.58 -8.86 -3.90
N ARG A 59 -11.01 -8.78 -5.12
CA ARG A 59 -11.60 -8.11 -6.27
C ARG A 59 -12.95 -8.70 -6.69
N THR A 60 -13.04 -10.03 -6.76
CA THR A 60 -14.31 -10.68 -7.13
C THR A 60 -15.40 -10.50 -6.07
N ALA A 61 -15.03 -10.39 -4.79
CA ALA A 61 -15.97 -10.26 -3.69
C ALA A 61 -16.42 -8.81 -3.44
N HIS A 62 -15.50 -7.85 -3.57
CA HIS A 62 -15.69 -6.47 -3.12
C HIS A 62 -15.45 -5.42 -4.21
N GLY A 63 -15.24 -5.86 -5.45
CA GLY A 63 -14.99 -4.98 -6.58
C GLY A 63 -13.55 -4.50 -6.68
N LEU A 64 -13.31 -3.56 -7.59
CA LEU A 64 -11.98 -3.08 -7.97
C LEU A 64 -11.30 -2.24 -6.86
N ASN A 65 -12.11 -1.59 -6.02
CA ASN A 65 -11.67 -0.63 -5.01
C ASN A 65 -12.31 -0.97 -3.64
N PRO A 66 -11.85 -2.02 -2.94
CA PRO A 66 -12.41 -2.42 -1.65
C PRO A 66 -12.24 -1.32 -0.60
N GLY A 67 -13.31 -0.98 0.12
CA GLY A 67 -13.31 0.02 1.19
C GLY A 67 -14.00 -0.51 2.46
N LYS A 68 -14.54 0.40 3.29
CA LYS A 68 -15.25 0.06 4.53
C LYS A 68 -16.28 -1.07 4.34
N GLY A 69 -16.21 -2.08 5.22
CA GLY A 69 -17.04 -3.29 5.17
C GLY A 69 -16.47 -4.42 4.31
N SER A 70 -15.44 -4.17 3.49
CA SER A 70 -14.80 -5.20 2.68
C SER A 70 -13.94 -6.13 3.53
N HIS A 71 -13.75 -7.35 3.03
CA HIS A 71 -12.82 -8.32 3.59
C HIS A 71 -11.63 -8.50 2.65
N LEU A 72 -10.42 -8.46 3.20
CA LEU A 72 -9.20 -8.83 2.48
C LEU A 72 -9.02 -10.35 2.63
N TRP A 73 -9.15 -11.08 1.52
CA TRP A 73 -9.17 -12.55 1.51
C TRP A 73 -7.77 -13.14 1.30
N SER A 74 -7.50 -14.29 1.91
CA SER A 74 -6.33 -15.10 1.59
C SER A 74 -6.50 -15.92 0.30
N ALA A 75 -5.40 -16.44 -0.23
CA ALA A 75 -5.39 -17.25 -1.45
C ALA A 75 -5.93 -18.69 -1.20
N PRO A 76 -6.49 -19.35 -2.23
CA PRO A 76 -6.65 -20.79 -2.22
C PRO A 76 -5.31 -21.50 -1.95
N PRO A 77 -5.29 -22.64 -1.26
CA PRO A 77 -6.44 -23.48 -0.89
C PRO A 77 -7.07 -23.13 0.47
N ARG A 78 -6.78 -21.99 1.09
CA ARG A 78 -7.37 -21.63 2.40
C ARG A 78 -8.53 -20.67 2.29
N GLU A 79 -8.35 -19.62 1.49
CA GLU A 79 -9.39 -18.69 1.05
C GLU A 79 -10.34 -18.23 2.16
N ARG A 80 -9.78 -17.56 3.17
CA ARG A 80 -10.54 -17.02 4.31
C ARG A 80 -10.14 -15.57 4.60
N PRO A 81 -10.99 -14.78 5.28
CA PRO A 81 -10.70 -13.38 5.57
C PRO A 81 -9.47 -13.21 6.47
N MET A 82 -8.51 -12.37 6.05
CA MET A 82 -7.34 -11.94 6.83
C MET A 82 -7.62 -10.64 7.58
N PHE A 83 -8.31 -9.70 6.91
CA PHE A 83 -8.74 -8.45 7.50
C PHE A 83 -10.18 -8.10 7.12
N THR A 84 -10.83 -7.29 7.96
CA THR A 84 -12.02 -6.52 7.61
C THR A 84 -11.69 -5.04 7.65
N VAL A 85 -12.03 -4.29 6.61
CA VAL A 85 -11.86 -2.83 6.59
C VAL A 85 -12.95 -2.21 7.47
N LEU A 86 -12.57 -1.67 8.63
CA LEU A 86 -13.50 -1.04 9.57
C LEU A 86 -13.82 0.41 9.17
N GLU A 87 -12.82 1.12 8.69
CA GLU A 87 -12.91 2.52 8.30
C GLU A 87 -11.94 2.79 7.15
N ASP A 88 -12.36 3.64 6.23
CA ASP A 88 -11.53 4.17 5.14
C ASP A 88 -11.99 5.61 4.91
N THR A 89 -11.18 6.58 5.31
CA THR A 89 -11.56 7.99 5.26
C THR A 89 -11.47 8.59 3.86
N VAL A 90 -10.80 7.90 2.91
CA VAL A 90 -10.55 8.40 1.55
C VAL A 90 -11.45 7.73 0.53
N GLY A 91 -11.73 6.44 0.70
CA GLY A 91 -12.51 5.66 -0.28
C GLY A 91 -11.77 5.48 -1.60
N ALA A 92 -10.46 5.33 -1.55
CA ALA A 92 -9.59 5.11 -2.71
C ALA A 92 -8.61 3.99 -2.38
N ASN A 93 -8.93 2.74 -2.68
CA ASN A 93 -7.97 1.64 -2.59
C ASN A 93 -8.01 0.84 -3.88
N ASP A 94 -7.00 0.04 -4.17
CA ASP A 94 -6.94 -0.73 -5.40
C ASP A 94 -6.43 -2.16 -5.18
N VAL A 95 -6.99 -3.08 -5.97
CA VAL A 95 -6.56 -4.49 -6.07
C VAL A 95 -6.42 -4.94 -7.54
N ASN A 96 -6.12 -4.01 -8.45
CA ASN A 96 -5.96 -4.27 -9.89
C ASN A 96 -4.54 -4.06 -10.37
N PHE A 97 -3.92 -2.97 -9.94
CA PHE A 97 -2.53 -2.70 -10.25
C PHE A 97 -1.63 -3.61 -9.40
N PRO A 98 -0.55 -4.13 -9.99
CA PRO A 98 0.49 -4.76 -9.21
C PRO A 98 1.27 -3.68 -8.42
N ARG A 99 2.09 -4.14 -7.48
CA ARG A 99 3.15 -3.32 -6.89
C ARG A 99 4.15 -2.90 -7.97
N CYS A 100 4.74 -1.70 -7.86
CA CYS A 100 5.82 -1.32 -8.78
C CYS A 100 7.10 -2.15 -8.51
N SER A 101 7.91 -2.32 -9.55
CA SER A 101 9.18 -3.05 -9.53
C SER A 101 10.24 -2.33 -10.35
N ALA A 102 11.52 -2.70 -10.20
CA ALA A 102 12.60 -2.15 -11.02
C ALA A 102 12.30 -2.23 -12.53
N PHE A 103 11.74 -3.35 -12.99
CA PHE A 103 11.38 -3.57 -14.40
C PHE A 103 10.43 -2.49 -14.95
N LEU A 104 9.50 -1.99 -14.14
CA LEU A 104 8.61 -0.88 -14.53
C LEU A 104 9.42 0.37 -14.88
N TYR A 105 10.37 0.73 -14.04
CA TYR A 105 11.19 1.93 -14.21
C TYR A 105 12.19 1.78 -15.36
N GLU A 106 12.80 0.60 -15.49
CA GLU A 106 13.70 0.30 -16.60
C GLU A 106 12.98 0.39 -17.95
N THR A 107 11.80 -0.23 -18.07
CA THR A 107 11.11 -0.36 -19.35
C THR A 107 10.24 0.83 -19.73
N GLN A 108 9.58 1.49 -18.77
CA GLN A 108 8.65 2.59 -19.07
C GLN A 108 9.24 3.97 -18.85
N PHE A 109 10.23 4.09 -17.95
CA PHE A 109 10.78 5.39 -17.56
C PHE A 109 12.26 5.57 -17.98
N GLY A 110 12.84 4.58 -18.68
CA GLY A 110 14.18 4.70 -19.27
C GLY A 110 15.32 4.63 -18.26
N PHE A 111 15.11 3.98 -17.11
CA PHE A 111 16.16 3.77 -16.09
C PHE A 111 17.08 2.57 -16.40
N ASP A 112 16.94 1.93 -17.57
CA ASP A 112 17.72 0.76 -18.00
C ASP A 112 19.23 0.96 -17.83
N GLY A 113 19.83 0.19 -16.92
CA GLY A 113 21.27 0.14 -16.67
C GLY A 113 21.93 1.43 -16.14
N ALA A 114 21.15 2.49 -15.87
CA ALA A 114 21.69 3.81 -15.56
C ALA A 114 21.66 4.11 -14.05
N VAL A 115 20.47 4.10 -13.44
CA VAL A 115 20.26 4.49 -12.04
C VAL A 115 19.15 3.65 -11.44
N PRO A 116 19.39 2.90 -10.34
CA PRO A 116 18.34 2.18 -9.65
C PRO A 116 17.25 3.14 -9.13
N HIS A 117 15.97 2.74 -9.18
CA HIS A 117 14.83 3.54 -8.71
C HIS A 117 14.03 2.84 -7.60
N SER A 118 13.58 3.59 -6.61
CA SER A 118 12.76 3.06 -5.52
C SER A 118 11.46 2.43 -6.00
N ASN A 119 11.15 1.24 -5.47
CA ASN A 119 9.99 0.46 -5.89
C ASN A 119 9.46 -0.40 -4.75
N CYS A 120 8.16 -0.69 -4.79
CA CYS A 120 7.46 -1.42 -3.74
C CYS A 120 7.94 -2.86 -3.58
N HIS A 121 8.31 -3.54 -4.69
CA HIS A 121 8.78 -4.92 -4.62
C HIS A 121 10.02 -5.04 -3.74
N ASP A 122 11.03 -4.18 -3.92
CA ASP A 122 12.25 -4.21 -3.12
C ASP A 122 11.99 -3.83 -1.66
N ILE A 123 11.14 -2.82 -1.43
CA ILE A 123 10.77 -2.37 -0.07
C ILE A 123 10.04 -3.47 0.69
N LEU A 124 9.08 -4.15 0.05
CA LEU A 124 8.38 -5.28 0.67
C LEU A 124 9.31 -6.46 0.91
N SER A 125 10.21 -6.76 -0.05
CA SER A 125 11.21 -7.83 0.08
C SER A 125 12.11 -7.63 1.28
N GLU A 126 12.62 -6.40 1.46
CA GLU A 126 13.45 -6.05 2.61
C GLU A 126 12.66 -6.13 3.92
N ALA A 127 11.42 -5.63 3.93
CA ALA A 127 10.58 -5.68 5.12
C ALA A 127 10.28 -7.12 5.60
N ILE A 128 10.05 -8.05 4.68
CA ILE A 128 9.76 -9.45 5.04
C ILE A 128 11.01 -10.29 5.33
N ARG A 129 12.21 -9.78 4.99
CA ARG A 129 13.49 -10.40 5.35
C ARG A 129 13.66 -10.51 6.87
N GLU A 130 13.04 -9.62 7.65
CA GLU A 130 12.99 -9.71 9.12
C GLU A 130 12.37 -11.03 9.62
N TYR A 131 11.50 -11.65 8.83
CA TYR A 131 10.93 -12.97 9.11
C TYR A 131 11.53 -14.06 8.21
N GLY A 132 12.57 -13.68 7.48
CA GLY A 132 13.34 -14.49 6.58
C GLY A 132 12.55 -15.05 5.40
N LEU A 133 11.51 -14.34 5.00
CA LEU A 133 10.92 -14.55 3.69
C LEU A 133 11.85 -13.97 2.61
N THR A 134 11.58 -14.36 1.37
CA THR A 134 12.39 -14.01 0.20
C THR A 134 11.60 -13.10 -0.75
N PRO A 135 12.26 -12.42 -1.70
CA PRO A 135 11.56 -11.63 -2.72
C PRO A 135 10.47 -12.40 -3.49
N ASP A 136 10.62 -13.73 -3.63
CA ASP A 136 9.64 -14.61 -4.26
C ASP A 136 8.35 -14.80 -3.44
N ASP A 137 8.39 -14.48 -2.14
CA ASP A 137 7.21 -14.53 -1.27
C ASP A 137 6.37 -13.25 -1.37
N VAL A 138 6.91 -12.16 -1.93
CA VAL A 138 6.14 -10.93 -2.18
C VAL A 138 5.06 -11.17 -3.24
N HIS A 139 3.84 -10.75 -2.95
CA HIS A 139 2.68 -10.95 -3.82
C HIS A 139 2.02 -9.62 -4.21
N ASP A 140 0.99 -9.68 -5.06
CA ASP A 140 0.23 -8.48 -5.45
C ASP A 140 -0.33 -7.78 -4.20
N SER A 141 -0.26 -6.45 -4.23
CA SER A 141 -0.52 -5.62 -3.07
C SER A 141 -1.96 -5.15 -3.00
N PHE A 142 -2.46 -4.98 -1.78
CA PHE A 142 -3.56 -4.06 -1.54
C PHE A 142 -2.97 -2.66 -1.59
N ASN A 143 -3.34 -1.89 -2.60
CA ASN A 143 -2.82 -0.54 -2.82
C ASN A 143 -3.73 0.45 -2.09
N GLY A 144 -3.42 0.73 -0.83
CA GLY A 144 -4.19 1.66 0.00
C GLY A 144 -4.00 3.11 -0.44
N PHE A 145 -5.06 3.89 -0.38
CA PHE A 145 -5.13 5.27 -0.88
C PHE A 145 -5.03 5.38 -2.42
N MET A 146 -4.53 4.38 -3.16
CA MET A 146 -4.34 4.42 -4.61
C MET A 146 -5.62 4.77 -5.40
N ASN A 147 -5.67 5.98 -5.97
CA ASN A 147 -6.83 6.45 -6.73
C ASN A 147 -6.77 5.94 -8.17
N THR A 148 -7.43 4.82 -8.42
CA THR A 148 -7.41 4.12 -9.72
C THR A 148 -8.81 3.93 -10.27
N GLY A 149 -8.89 3.60 -11.56
CA GLY A 149 -10.14 3.18 -12.18
C GLY A 149 -9.93 2.48 -13.51
N VAL A 150 -11.04 2.18 -14.16
CA VAL A 150 -11.06 1.55 -15.49
C VAL A 150 -11.85 2.45 -16.44
N ARG A 151 -11.28 2.71 -17.61
CA ARG A 151 -11.94 3.42 -18.70
C ARG A 151 -11.65 2.70 -20.00
N ASP A 152 -12.69 2.34 -20.75
CA ASP A 152 -12.57 1.64 -22.04
C ASP A 152 -11.71 0.36 -21.97
N GLY A 153 -11.82 -0.37 -20.86
CA GLY A 153 -11.05 -1.60 -20.61
C GLY A 153 -9.58 -1.38 -20.22
N LYS A 154 -9.12 -0.14 -20.10
CA LYS A 154 -7.77 0.21 -19.64
C LYS A 154 -7.79 0.74 -18.21
N LEU A 155 -6.80 0.34 -17.44
CA LEU A 155 -6.58 0.89 -16.11
C LEU A 155 -6.00 2.30 -16.21
N PHE A 156 -6.35 3.18 -15.27
CA PHE A 156 -5.70 4.48 -15.10
C PHE A 156 -5.42 4.77 -13.64
N ILE A 157 -4.41 5.60 -13.40
CA ILE A 157 -4.07 6.15 -12.08
C ILE A 157 -4.39 7.65 -12.13
N ALA A 158 -5.22 8.10 -11.21
CA ALA A 158 -5.56 9.51 -11.03
C ALA A 158 -4.83 10.11 -9.84
N LYS A 159 -4.90 11.43 -9.70
CA LYS A 159 -4.35 12.17 -8.57
C LYS A 159 -4.80 11.59 -7.24
N GLN A 160 -3.88 11.47 -6.30
CA GLN A 160 -4.22 11.11 -4.93
C GLN A 160 -5.11 12.14 -4.26
N ARG A 161 -6.06 11.64 -3.47
CA ARG A 161 -7.04 12.44 -2.73
C ARG A 161 -6.78 12.49 -1.22
N ALA A 162 -5.99 11.55 -0.71
CA ALA A 162 -5.69 11.47 0.71
C ALA A 162 -4.93 12.70 1.20
N ILE A 163 -5.32 13.24 2.35
CA ILE A 163 -4.65 14.36 3.03
C ILE A 163 -4.03 13.88 4.35
N ARG A 164 -3.13 14.68 4.92
CA ARG A 164 -2.56 14.40 6.25
C ARG A 164 -3.67 14.08 7.26
N GLY A 165 -3.52 12.96 7.96
CA GLY A 165 -4.47 12.49 8.97
C GLY A 165 -5.55 11.56 8.44
N ASP A 166 -5.72 11.41 7.13
CA ASP A 166 -6.53 10.32 6.56
C ASP A 166 -5.96 8.96 6.90
N TYR A 167 -6.83 7.96 7.07
CA TYR A 167 -6.41 6.62 7.48
C TYR A 167 -7.33 5.51 6.96
N ILE A 168 -6.79 4.30 7.00
CA ILE A 168 -7.55 3.05 6.89
C ILE A 168 -7.39 2.23 8.17
N GLU A 169 -8.47 1.59 8.62
CA GLU A 169 -8.45 0.65 9.75
C GLU A 169 -8.82 -0.77 9.31
N LEU A 170 -7.99 -1.73 9.70
CA LEU A 170 -8.13 -3.13 9.36
C LEU A 170 -8.25 -3.96 10.64
N LEU A 171 -9.39 -4.61 10.86
CA LEU A 171 -9.57 -5.60 11.93
C LEU A 171 -8.98 -6.94 11.49
N ALA A 172 -7.98 -7.44 12.23
CA ALA A 172 -7.37 -8.73 11.96
C ALA A 172 -8.35 -9.87 12.26
N GLN A 173 -8.71 -10.63 11.22
CA GLN A 173 -9.59 -11.79 11.30
C GLN A 173 -8.81 -13.07 11.63
N MET A 174 -7.49 -13.05 11.58
CA MET A 174 -6.62 -14.11 12.08
C MET A 174 -5.33 -13.48 12.59
N ASP A 175 -4.39 -14.30 13.05
CA ASP A 175 -3.03 -13.86 13.33
C ASP A 175 -2.30 -13.60 12.01
N VAL A 176 -1.96 -12.34 11.74
CA VAL A 176 -1.43 -11.89 10.45
C VAL A 176 -0.09 -11.19 10.62
N LEU A 177 0.87 -11.51 9.76
CA LEU A 177 2.05 -10.68 9.53
C LEU A 177 1.67 -9.64 8.48
N ALA A 178 1.41 -8.42 8.94
CA ALA A 178 1.04 -7.30 8.09
C ALA A 178 2.29 -6.57 7.62
N VAL A 179 2.34 -6.18 6.35
CA VAL A 179 3.52 -5.55 5.74
C VAL A 179 3.14 -4.28 4.99
N PRO A 180 2.87 -3.16 5.70
CA PRO A 180 2.74 -1.85 5.07
C PRO A 180 4.09 -1.34 4.55
N ALA A 181 4.07 -0.72 3.37
CA ALA A 181 5.19 -0.06 2.74
C ALA A 181 4.78 1.29 2.14
N CYS A 182 5.63 2.30 2.31
CA CYS A 182 5.51 3.59 1.64
C CYS A 182 5.92 3.42 0.17
N CYS A 183 4.95 3.44 -0.75
CA CYS A 183 5.23 3.32 -2.19
C CYS A 183 6.29 4.32 -2.66
N GLY A 184 7.32 3.82 -3.35
CA GLY A 184 8.45 4.59 -3.88
C GLY A 184 8.21 5.24 -5.25
N ALA A 185 6.97 5.32 -5.71
CA ALA A 185 6.64 5.93 -7.01
C ALA A 185 6.49 7.45 -6.92
N ASP A 186 7.43 8.19 -7.51
CA ASP A 186 7.45 9.65 -7.63
C ASP A 186 7.35 10.15 -9.08
N LEU A 187 7.34 9.25 -10.07
CA LEU A 187 7.11 9.56 -11.48
C LEU A 187 5.66 9.34 -11.93
N MET A 188 4.77 8.93 -11.01
CA MET A 188 3.37 8.64 -11.27
C MET A 188 2.45 9.40 -10.28
N PRO A 189 1.17 9.63 -10.64
CA PRO A 189 0.21 10.29 -9.74
C PRO A 189 -0.04 9.52 -8.43
N THR A 190 0.40 8.26 -8.36
CA THR A 190 0.26 7.32 -7.23
C THR A 190 0.58 7.95 -5.87
N SER A 191 1.63 8.76 -5.78
CA SER A 191 1.98 9.53 -4.58
C SER A 191 2.06 11.05 -4.84
N ASN A 192 1.33 11.56 -5.83
CA ASN A 192 1.38 12.97 -6.26
C ASN A 192 2.82 13.50 -6.49
N TYR A 193 3.69 12.66 -7.06
CA TYR A 193 5.08 13.02 -7.42
C TYR A 193 5.95 13.48 -6.25
N GLU A 194 5.65 13.01 -5.03
CA GLU A 194 6.52 13.23 -3.87
C GLU A 194 6.31 12.12 -2.85
N LEU A 195 7.41 11.67 -2.28
CA LEU A 195 7.42 10.55 -1.33
C LEU A 195 7.30 11.10 0.09
N LYS A 196 6.36 10.53 0.86
CA LYS A 196 6.10 10.87 2.26
C LYS A 196 6.07 9.60 3.10
N GLY A 197 6.15 9.77 4.41
CA GLY A 197 6.02 8.66 5.36
C GLY A 197 4.56 8.27 5.61
N LEU A 198 4.39 7.14 6.29
CA LEU A 198 3.11 6.68 6.82
C LEU A 198 3.25 6.42 8.33
N GLU A 199 2.18 6.58 9.08
CA GLU A 199 2.14 6.22 10.49
C GLU A 199 1.36 4.90 10.64
N VAL A 200 1.90 3.97 11.43
CA VAL A 200 1.29 2.66 11.67
C VAL A 200 1.01 2.51 13.15
N THR A 201 -0.24 2.27 13.50
CA THR A 201 -0.68 2.05 14.89
C THR A 201 -1.49 0.77 15.00
N ILE A 202 -1.15 -0.08 15.97
CA ILE A 202 -1.92 -1.27 16.32
C ILE A 202 -2.68 -0.99 17.61
N PHE A 203 -3.97 -1.29 17.62
CA PHE A 203 -4.84 -1.16 18.78
C PHE A 203 -5.37 -2.51 19.27
N GLU A 204 -5.63 -2.60 20.57
CA GLU A 204 -6.51 -3.64 21.10
C GLU A 204 -7.94 -3.40 20.57
N GLY A 205 -8.59 -4.43 20.04
CA GLY A 205 -9.98 -4.35 19.63
C GLY A 205 -10.91 -4.30 20.83
N THR A 206 -11.89 -3.40 20.81
CA THR A 206 -12.93 -3.31 21.84
C THR A 206 -13.87 -4.50 21.79
N SER A 207 -14.70 -4.69 22.82
CA SER A 207 -15.76 -5.71 22.80
C SER A 207 -16.75 -5.54 21.64
N ALA A 208 -16.88 -4.33 21.07
CA ALA A 208 -17.69 -4.11 19.86
C ALA A 208 -16.95 -4.60 18.61
N ASP A 209 -15.65 -4.32 18.50
CA ASP A 209 -14.81 -4.79 17.40
C ASP A 209 -14.73 -6.33 17.39
N GLN A 210 -14.62 -6.97 18.57
CA GLN A 210 -14.58 -8.43 18.69
C GLN A 210 -15.84 -9.12 18.12
N LYS A 211 -17.01 -8.44 18.13
CA LYS A 211 -18.25 -8.98 17.55
C LYS A 211 -18.25 -9.00 16.02
N LEU A 212 -17.31 -8.28 15.39
CA LEU A 212 -17.11 -8.27 13.94
C LEU A 212 -16.13 -9.36 13.49
N LEU A 213 -15.60 -10.15 14.41
CA LEU A 213 -14.81 -11.32 14.07
C LEU A 213 -15.69 -12.38 13.42
N LEU A 214 -15.24 -12.87 12.27
CA LEU A 214 -15.93 -13.91 11.53
C LEU A 214 -15.56 -15.26 12.12
N GLU A 215 -16.59 -16.08 12.34
CA GLU A 215 -16.42 -17.51 12.52
C GLU A 215 -16.24 -18.15 11.14
N ASN A 216 -15.30 -19.09 11.01
CA ASN A 216 -15.11 -19.86 9.78
C ASN A 216 -16.27 -20.85 9.63
N THR A 217 -17.44 -20.36 9.21
CA THR A 217 -18.64 -21.17 9.01
C THR A 217 -18.64 -21.90 7.68
N CYS A 218 -17.86 -21.42 6.70
CA CYS A 218 -17.64 -22.10 5.43
C CYS A 218 -16.44 -23.04 5.55
N VAL A 219 -16.69 -24.34 5.33
CA VAL A 219 -15.63 -25.36 5.26
C VAL A 219 -15.22 -25.49 3.79
N ASN A 220 -13.93 -25.31 3.51
CA ASN A 220 -13.42 -25.57 2.16
C ASN A 220 -13.65 -27.05 1.80
N GLN A 221 -14.00 -27.33 0.55
CA GLN A 221 -14.23 -28.71 0.09
C GLN A 221 -12.99 -29.59 0.26
N ARG A 222 -11.81 -28.97 0.20
CA ARG A 222 -10.55 -29.61 0.57
C ARG A 222 -9.67 -28.68 1.38
N THR A 223 -9.04 -29.22 2.40
CA THR A 223 -7.97 -28.58 3.16
C THR A 223 -6.60 -28.97 2.59
N PRO A 224 -5.52 -28.20 2.85
CA PRO A 224 -4.17 -28.51 2.36
C PRO A 224 -3.72 -29.96 2.63
N ASP A 225 -4.05 -30.53 3.80
CA ASP A 225 -3.69 -31.89 4.21
C ASP A 225 -4.37 -32.99 3.37
N GLN A 226 -5.42 -32.66 2.63
CA GLN A 226 -6.18 -33.59 1.79
C GLN A 226 -5.67 -33.65 0.34
N PHE A 227 -4.68 -32.83 -0.04
CA PHE A 227 -4.05 -32.90 -1.36
C PHE A 227 -3.01 -34.03 -1.42
N ARG A 228 -2.76 -34.59 -2.61
CA ARG A 228 -1.74 -35.65 -2.82
C ARG A 228 -0.32 -35.19 -2.46
N GLN A 229 -0.06 -33.88 -2.56
CA GLN A 229 1.09 -33.24 -1.95
C GLN A 229 0.60 -32.24 -0.90
N PRO A 230 0.44 -32.70 0.37
CA PRO A 230 -0.08 -31.86 1.44
C PRO A 230 1.02 -31.05 2.13
N VAL A 231 2.28 -31.41 1.91
CA VAL A 231 3.42 -30.78 2.56
C VAL A 231 3.70 -29.46 1.86
N ILE A 232 3.38 -28.37 2.54
CA ILE A 232 3.87 -27.05 2.18
C ILE A 232 5.39 -27.11 2.30
N LYS A 233 6.09 -26.83 1.20
CA LYS A 233 7.55 -26.65 1.22
C LYS A 233 7.86 -25.30 1.86
N SER A 234 7.55 -25.18 3.14
CA SER A 234 8.06 -24.16 4.02
C SER A 234 9.23 -24.79 4.76
N ASP A 235 10.44 -24.30 4.48
CA ASP A 235 11.63 -24.80 5.16
C ASP A 235 11.65 -24.39 6.64
N ARG A 236 10.77 -23.45 7.03
CA ARG A 236 10.66 -22.92 8.40
C ARG A 236 9.30 -22.26 8.72
N PRO A 237 8.91 -22.21 10.02
CA PRO A 237 7.90 -21.28 10.54
C PRO A 237 8.35 -19.82 10.45
N LEU A 238 7.40 -18.88 10.50
CA LEU A 238 7.71 -17.47 10.68
C LEU A 238 8.17 -17.20 12.11
N TYR A 239 9.41 -16.74 12.24
CA TYR A 239 9.95 -16.20 13.47
C TYR A 239 10.65 -14.88 13.14
N ARG A 240 10.58 -13.94 14.07
CA ARG A 240 11.31 -12.68 13.93
C ARG A 240 12.80 -12.95 14.10
N ASP A 241 13.60 -12.41 13.19
CA ASP A 241 15.05 -12.33 13.35
C ASP A 241 15.37 -11.13 14.25
N ASP A 242 15.76 -11.39 15.49
CA ASP A 242 16.12 -10.35 16.47
C ASP A 242 17.43 -9.62 16.09
N THR A 243 18.18 -10.14 15.13
CA THR A 243 19.40 -9.51 14.58
C THR A 243 19.13 -8.71 13.29
N TYR A 244 17.87 -8.66 12.83
CA TYR A 244 17.50 -7.89 11.65
C TYR A 244 17.75 -6.40 11.87
N GLU A 245 18.61 -5.85 11.01
CA GLU A 245 18.73 -4.41 10.77
C GLU A 245 18.29 -4.13 9.33
N PRO A 246 17.39 -3.15 9.10
CA PRO A 246 16.91 -2.85 7.76
C PRO A 246 18.01 -2.25 6.90
N GLU A 247 18.21 -2.83 5.72
CA GLU A 247 19.05 -2.31 4.65
C GLU A 247 18.13 -1.82 3.54
N TRP A 248 17.50 -0.65 3.75
CA TRP A 248 16.62 -0.10 2.72
C TRP A 248 17.46 0.26 1.49
N PRO A 249 17.11 -0.26 0.30
CA PRO A 249 17.85 0.08 -0.91
C PRO A 249 17.76 1.59 -1.24
N TRP A 250 16.83 2.31 -0.58
CA TRP A 250 16.44 3.69 -0.87
C TRP A 250 16.39 4.58 0.38
N LEU A 251 17.09 4.22 1.45
CA LEU A 251 17.00 4.86 2.78
C LEU A 251 17.14 6.41 2.73
N GLU A 252 17.84 6.93 1.73
CA GLU A 252 17.93 8.35 1.39
C GLU A 252 17.19 8.68 0.08
N ALA A 253 15.87 8.43 0.04
CA ALA A 253 15.05 8.68 -1.15
C ALA A 253 15.22 10.11 -1.70
N VAL A 254 15.49 11.08 -0.81
CA VAL A 254 15.83 12.45 -1.17
C VAL A 254 17.16 12.83 -0.52
N LYS A 255 18.24 12.82 -1.30
CA LYS A 255 19.58 13.22 -0.84
C LYS A 255 19.74 14.74 -0.72
N GLU A 256 19.24 15.46 -1.71
CA GLU A 256 19.31 16.91 -1.78
C GLU A 256 17.96 17.47 -2.23
N ARG A 257 17.55 18.60 -1.65
CA ARG A 257 16.40 19.38 -2.12
C ARG A 257 16.92 20.68 -2.71
N HIS A 258 16.60 20.89 -3.99
CA HIS A 258 16.90 22.14 -4.66
C HIS A 258 15.65 23.01 -4.69
N GLU A 259 15.74 24.19 -4.07
CA GLU A 259 14.71 25.21 -4.22
C GLU A 259 14.92 25.95 -5.53
N LYS A 260 13.90 25.94 -6.39
CA LYS A 260 13.90 26.66 -7.66
C LYS A 260 12.69 27.57 -7.74
N THR A 261 12.91 28.87 -7.84
CA THR A 261 11.85 29.83 -8.13
C THR A 261 11.49 29.74 -9.61
N ILE A 262 10.21 29.54 -9.90
CA ILE A 262 9.65 29.57 -11.25
C ILE A 262 8.85 30.86 -11.39
N THR A 263 9.23 31.73 -12.32
CA THR A 263 8.47 32.94 -12.65
C THR A 263 7.53 32.63 -13.79
N LEU A 264 6.23 32.74 -13.53
CA LEU A 264 5.19 32.52 -14.53
C LEU A 264 4.93 33.81 -15.32
N ASN A 265 4.71 33.66 -16.63
CA ASN A 265 4.17 34.75 -17.45
C ASN A 265 2.66 34.96 -17.19
N GLU A 266 2.07 35.97 -17.81
CA GLU A 266 0.65 36.31 -17.62
C GLU A 266 -0.28 35.14 -17.98
N ARG A 267 -0.03 34.46 -19.10
CA ARG A 267 -0.83 33.32 -19.56
C ARG A 267 -0.73 32.13 -18.60
N GLU A 268 0.47 31.81 -18.14
CA GLU A 268 0.70 30.73 -17.17
C GLU A 268 0.04 31.03 -15.81
N THR A 269 0.05 32.29 -15.40
CA THR A 269 -0.62 32.73 -14.17
C THR A 269 -2.14 32.53 -14.26
N ILE A 270 -2.74 32.81 -15.42
CA ILE A 270 -4.17 32.54 -15.67
C ILE A 270 -4.46 31.04 -15.57
N TYR A 271 -3.64 30.18 -16.18
CA TYR A 271 -3.82 28.73 -16.09
C TYR A 271 -3.68 28.21 -14.65
N LEU A 272 -2.70 28.71 -13.90
CA LEU A 272 -2.55 28.37 -12.48
C LEU A 272 -3.81 28.75 -11.68
N GLN A 273 -4.39 29.93 -11.93
CA GLN A 273 -5.65 30.34 -11.29
C GLN A 273 -6.83 29.45 -11.68
N MET A 274 -6.91 29.03 -12.94
CA MET A 274 -7.93 28.07 -13.39
C MET A 274 -7.81 26.74 -12.66
N LEU A 275 -6.59 26.17 -12.56
CA LEU A 275 -6.34 24.93 -11.84
C LEU A 275 -6.65 25.08 -10.35
N ARG A 276 -6.29 26.20 -9.72
CA ARG A 276 -6.62 26.46 -8.31
C ARG A 276 -8.13 26.46 -8.02
N ASN A 277 -8.95 26.84 -9.00
CA ASN A 277 -10.41 26.82 -8.89
C ASN A 277 -11.01 25.42 -9.14
N ASP A 278 -10.21 24.48 -9.63
CA ASP A 278 -10.60 23.07 -9.75
C ASP A 278 -10.61 22.43 -8.35
N PRO A 279 -11.73 21.79 -7.94
CA PRO A 279 -11.81 21.09 -6.66
C PRO A 279 -10.69 20.08 -6.41
N ASP A 280 -10.14 19.48 -7.47
CA ASP A 280 -9.04 18.52 -7.35
C ASP A 280 -7.76 19.19 -6.83
N PHE A 281 -7.50 20.46 -7.12
CA PHE A 281 -6.30 21.16 -6.69
C PHE A 281 -6.54 22.16 -5.55
N ALA A 282 -7.75 22.20 -4.98
CA ALA A 282 -8.14 23.19 -3.97
C ALA A 282 -7.24 23.18 -2.71
N THR A 283 -6.62 22.03 -2.39
CA THR A 283 -5.71 21.87 -1.24
C THR A 283 -4.23 21.99 -1.60
N PHE A 284 -3.89 22.16 -2.88
CA PHE A 284 -2.51 22.22 -3.35
C PHE A 284 -1.98 23.66 -3.30
N SER A 285 -0.72 23.79 -2.92
CA SER A 285 0.07 24.99 -3.14
C SER A 285 0.38 25.20 -4.63
N ASP A 286 0.80 26.41 -4.99
CA ASP A 286 1.20 26.70 -6.39
C ASP A 286 2.34 25.81 -6.87
N ALA A 287 3.31 25.52 -6.00
CA ALA A 287 4.40 24.61 -6.32
C ALA A 287 3.91 23.18 -6.60
N GLU A 288 2.92 22.69 -5.84
CA GLU A 288 2.34 21.36 -6.06
C GLU A 288 1.52 21.30 -7.35
N ILE A 289 0.76 22.36 -7.69
CA ILE A 289 0.03 22.44 -8.95
C ILE A 289 1.00 22.44 -10.14
N ILE A 290 2.05 23.27 -10.09
CA ILE A 290 3.05 23.35 -11.16
C ILE A 290 3.81 22.02 -11.31
N LYS A 291 4.21 21.40 -10.20
CA LYS A 291 4.83 20.07 -10.20
C LYS A 291 3.91 19.03 -10.85
N TYR A 292 2.64 19.01 -10.45
CA TYR A 292 1.66 18.08 -11.01
C TYR A 292 1.47 18.28 -12.51
N ALA A 293 1.29 19.53 -12.96
CA ALA A 293 1.14 19.86 -14.37
C ALA A 293 2.37 19.47 -15.20
N PHE A 294 3.58 19.66 -14.67
CA PHE A 294 4.82 19.25 -15.34
C PHE A 294 4.89 17.74 -15.53
N PHE A 295 4.66 16.95 -14.47
CA PHE A 295 4.73 15.49 -14.57
C PHE A 295 3.59 14.90 -15.40
N ASP A 296 2.39 15.48 -15.31
CA ASP A 296 1.27 15.08 -16.18
C ASP A 296 1.60 15.32 -17.66
N TRP A 297 2.17 16.49 -18.00
CA TRP A 297 2.69 16.74 -19.34
C TRP A 297 3.78 15.74 -19.76
N TYR A 298 4.75 15.46 -18.87
CA TYR A 298 5.84 14.52 -19.13
C TYR A 298 5.30 13.12 -19.45
N LEU A 299 4.38 12.60 -18.62
CA LEU A 299 3.77 11.29 -18.80
C LEU A 299 3.00 11.20 -20.13
N ASN A 300 2.18 12.21 -20.43
CA ASN A 300 1.37 12.24 -21.65
C ASN A 300 2.21 12.47 -22.93
N THR A 301 3.42 13.02 -22.81
CA THR A 301 4.27 13.34 -23.97
C THR A 301 5.32 12.28 -24.26
N PHE A 302 5.88 11.65 -23.23
CA PHE A 302 7.06 10.79 -23.37
C PHE A 302 6.87 9.34 -22.92
N VAL A 303 5.83 9.04 -22.12
CA VAL A 303 5.65 7.70 -21.53
C VAL A 303 4.47 6.94 -22.13
N GLN A 304 3.34 7.62 -22.39
CA GLN A 304 2.14 7.00 -22.97
C GLN A 304 2.25 6.67 -24.47
#